data_AF-A0A7S1VH50-F1
#
_entry.id   AF-A0A7S1VH50-F1
#
_cell.length_a   1.000
_cell.length_b   1.000
_cell.length_c   1.000
_cell.angle_alpha   90.00
_cell.angle_beta   90.00
_cell.angle_gamma   90.00
#
_symmetry.space_group_name_H-M   'P 1'
#
loop_
_entity.id
_entity.type
_entity.pdbx_description
1 polymer ?
#
loop_
_entity_poly.entity_id
_entity_poly.type
_entity_poly.pdbx_seq_one_letter_code
_entity_poly.pdbx_strand_id
1 'polypeptide(L)'
;RRSDFLQMLLHHVATIILIAGSYAQGFYRINIAILVLHDVTDVALEAAKLHVYRGEETMANVCFVLFVTSWVAFRLVAFPMHIMEATWIHLPRVIGISPLWLPLNSLLGILYILHWIWFFMIIKLLLKIILGGKPSDSREKSD
;
A
#
# COMPACT_ATOMS: atom_id res chain seq x y z
N ARG A 1 -6.23 -14.11 -9.68
CA ARG A 1 -5.11 -14.97 -9.23
C ARG A 1 -3.78 -14.68 -9.95
N ARG A 2 -3.65 -14.79 -11.28
CA ARG A 2 -2.40 -14.39 -11.99
C ARG A 2 -2.13 -12.87 -11.91
N SER A 3 -3.17 -12.06 -12.00
CA SER A 3 -3.11 -10.60 -11.85
C SER A 3 -2.54 -10.18 -10.49
N ASP A 4 -3.01 -10.82 -9.43
CA ASP A 4 -2.70 -10.43 -8.05
C ASP A 4 -1.24 -10.76 -7.73
N PHE A 5 -0.74 -11.90 -8.23
CA PHE A 5 0.68 -12.26 -8.16
C PHE A 5 1.57 -11.24 -8.86
N LEU A 6 1.19 -10.82 -10.08
CA LEU A 6 1.97 -9.83 -10.84
C LEU A 6 1.99 -8.46 -10.15
N GLN A 7 0.86 -8.02 -9.58
CA GLN A 7 0.80 -6.77 -8.81
C GLN A 7 1.74 -6.80 -7.60
N MET A 8 1.73 -7.90 -6.84
CA MET A 8 2.62 -8.06 -5.68
C MET A 8 4.09 -8.14 -6.08
N LEU A 9 4.43 -8.87 -7.16
CA LEU A 9 5.79 -8.94 -7.67
C LEU A 9 6.29 -7.55 -8.10
N LEU A 10 5.47 -6.81 -8.86
CA LEU A 10 5.78 -5.45 -9.29
C LEU A 10 6.01 -4.53 -8.09
N HIS A 11 5.16 -4.62 -7.07
CA HIS A 11 5.32 -3.88 -5.82
C HIS A 11 6.65 -4.20 -5.12
N HIS A 12 6.99 -5.50 -4.95
CA HIS A 12 8.22 -5.89 -4.28
C HIS A 12 9.46 -5.44 -5.04
N VAL A 13 9.48 -5.62 -6.37
CA VAL A 13 10.59 -5.14 -7.19
C VAL A 13 10.71 -3.62 -7.09
N ALA A 14 9.59 -2.89 -7.18
CA ALA A 14 9.59 -1.43 -7.07
C ALA A 14 10.10 -0.95 -5.70
N THR A 15 9.61 -1.54 -4.61
CA THR A 15 10.01 -1.17 -3.24
C THR A 15 11.46 -1.51 -2.93
N ILE A 16 11.98 -2.66 -3.39
CA ILE A 16 13.40 -3.02 -3.24
C ILE A 16 14.30 -2.01 -3.97
N ILE A 17 13.96 -1.66 -5.21
CA ILE A 17 14.72 -0.67 -5.99
C ILE A 17 14.62 0.72 -5.33
N LEU A 18 13.45 1.10 -4.82
CA LEU A 18 13.25 2.37 -4.11
C LEU A 18 14.11 2.43 -2.84
N ILE A 19 14.16 1.37 -2.03
CA ILE A 19 14.98 1.30 -0.83
C ILE A 19 16.47 1.39 -1.19
N ALA A 20 16.93 0.56 -2.13
CA ALA A 20 18.34 0.53 -2.54
C ALA A 20 18.79 1.84 -3.19
N GLY A 21 17.97 2.39 -4.09
CA GLY A 21 18.25 3.66 -4.78
C GLY A 21 18.20 4.85 -3.83
N SER A 22 17.22 4.92 -2.93
CA SER A 22 17.15 5.97 -1.91
C SER A 22 18.33 5.90 -0.96
N TYR A 23 18.80 4.70 -0.60
CA TYR A 23 19.99 4.52 0.21
C TYR A 23 21.25 5.01 -0.51
N ALA A 24 21.43 4.66 -1.79
CA ALA A 24 22.56 5.11 -2.61
C ALA A 24 22.62 6.64 -2.76
N GLN A 25 21.47 7.33 -2.74
CA GLN A 25 21.39 8.79 -2.80
C GLN A 25 21.38 9.48 -1.43
N GLY A 26 21.37 8.72 -0.33
CA GLY A 26 21.31 9.28 1.03
C GLY A 26 19.92 9.80 1.46
N PHE A 27 18.83 9.43 0.78
CA PHE A 27 17.45 9.82 1.11
C PHE A 27 16.79 8.92 2.16
N TYR A 28 17.53 8.58 3.22
CA TYR A 28 17.08 7.65 4.27
C TYR A 28 15.78 8.11 4.95
N ARG A 29 15.62 9.42 5.18
CA ARG A 29 14.43 9.98 5.86
C ARG A 29 13.15 9.74 5.05
N ILE A 30 13.20 9.97 3.74
CA ILE A 30 12.06 9.77 2.84
C ILE A 30 11.73 8.28 2.78
N ASN A 31 12.75 7.42 2.67
CA ASN A 31 12.55 5.98 2.63
C ASN A 31 11.91 5.43 3.91
N ILE A 32 12.38 5.87 5.09
CA ILE A 32 11.78 5.47 6.38
C ILE A 32 10.32 5.94 6.47
N ALA A 33 10.03 7.18 6.05
CA ALA A 33 8.66 7.69 6.03
C ALA A 33 7.74 6.84 5.13
N ILE A 34 8.22 6.43 3.95
CA ILE A 34 7.49 5.50 3.08
C ILE A 34 7.19 4.20 3.83
N LEU A 35 8.19 3.55 4.43
CA LEU A 35 7.99 2.28 5.14
C LEU A 35 6.96 2.39 6.26
N VAL A 36 7.06 3.42 7.10
CA VAL A 36 6.12 3.64 8.22
C VAL A 36 4.69 3.84 7.74
N LEU A 37 4.48 4.63 6.67
CA LEU A 37 3.14 4.84 6.11
C LEU A 37 2.50 3.53 5.61
N HIS A 38 3.32 2.59 5.12
CA HIS A 38 2.83 1.30 4.65
C HIS A 38 2.51 0.36 5.82
N ASP A 39 3.44 0.21 6.77
CA ASP A 39 3.34 -0.75 7.89
C ASP A 39 2.12 -0.49 8.79
N VAL A 40 1.82 0.78 9.10
CA VAL A 40 0.69 1.14 9.98
C VAL A 40 -0.63 0.59 9.44
N THR A 41 -0.81 0.58 8.12
CA THR A 41 -2.02 0.06 7.49
C THR A 41 -2.07 -1.47 7.56
N ASP A 42 -0.93 -2.14 7.38
CA ASP A 42 -0.87 -3.60 7.33
C ASP A 42 -1.08 -4.23 8.71
N VAL A 43 -0.64 -3.57 9.79
CA VAL A 43 -0.94 -4.02 11.17
C VAL A 43 -2.44 -4.13 11.41
N ALA A 44 -3.24 -3.15 10.95
CA ALA A 44 -4.70 -3.20 11.09
C ALA A 44 -5.33 -4.35 10.27
N LEU A 45 -4.79 -4.63 9.08
CA LEU A 45 -5.23 -5.74 8.24
C LEU A 45 -4.96 -7.10 8.90
N GLU A 46 -3.75 -7.30 9.42
CA GLU A 46 -3.39 -8.56 10.09
C GLU A 46 -4.16 -8.75 11.40
N ALA A 47 -4.44 -7.68 12.14
CA ALA A 47 -5.33 -7.72 13.30
C ALA A 47 -6.75 -8.16 12.91
N ALA A 48 -7.31 -7.63 11.81
CA ALA A 48 -8.62 -8.04 11.32
C ALA A 48 -8.66 -9.54 10.99
N LYS A 49 -7.65 -10.06 10.28
CA LYS A 49 -7.54 -11.49 9.97
C LYS A 49 -7.44 -12.33 11.24
N LEU A 50 -6.65 -11.91 12.22
CA LEU A 50 -6.50 -12.62 13.49
C LEU A 50 -7.83 -12.78 14.22
N HIS A 51 -8.65 -11.73 14.28
CA HIS A 51 -9.97 -11.79 14.91
C HIS A 51 -10.94 -12.68 14.12
N VAL A 52 -10.86 -12.70 12.77
CA VAL A 52 -11.62 -13.67 11.96
C VAL A 52 -11.24 -15.11 12.32
N TYR A 53 -9.94 -15.41 12.45
CA TYR A 53 -9.47 -16.75 12.83
C TYR A 53 -9.94 -17.18 14.23
N ARG A 54 -10.19 -16.21 15.13
CA ARG A 54 -10.72 -16.45 16.47
C ARG A 54 -12.25 -16.56 16.52
N GLY A 55 -12.96 -16.30 15.42
CA GLY A 55 -14.42 -16.23 15.37
C GLY A 55 -15.01 -14.96 16.00
N GLU A 56 -14.19 -13.94 16.24
CA GLU A 56 -14.62 -12.67 16.85
C GLU A 56 -15.05 -11.67 15.77
N GLU A 57 -16.21 -11.90 15.16
CA GLU A 57 -16.69 -11.12 14.00
C GLU A 57 -16.79 -9.61 14.25
N THR A 58 -17.23 -9.20 15.45
CA THR A 58 -17.33 -7.78 15.80
C THR A 58 -15.96 -7.10 15.81
N MET A 59 -14.95 -7.74 16.41
CA MET A 59 -13.59 -7.19 16.45
C MET A 59 -12.93 -7.22 15.08
N ALA A 60 -13.15 -8.28 14.30
CA ALA A 60 -12.70 -8.36 12.92
C ALA A 60 -13.24 -7.20 12.08
N ASN A 61 -14.54 -6.89 12.20
CA ASN A 61 -15.16 -5.77 11.49
C ASN A 61 -14.61 -4.41 11.94
N VAL A 62 -14.39 -4.21 13.24
CA VAL A 62 -13.77 -2.98 13.76
C VAL A 62 -12.35 -2.81 13.19
N CYS A 63 -11.51 -3.84 13.28
CA CYS A 63 -10.16 -3.81 12.71
C CYS A 63 -10.18 -3.61 11.19
N PHE A 64 -11.16 -4.17 10.48
CA PHE A 64 -11.31 -3.97 9.05
C PHE A 64 -11.67 -2.52 8.70
N VAL A 65 -12.58 -1.88 9.45
CA VAL A 65 -12.88 -0.45 9.28
C VAL A 65 -11.64 0.42 9.57
N LEU A 66 -10.88 0.09 10.62
CA LEU A 66 -9.60 0.75 10.91
C LEU A 66 -8.61 0.59 9.76
N PHE A 67 -8.51 -0.60 9.17
CA PHE A 67 -7.67 -0.85 7.99
C PHE A 67 -8.08 0.03 6.79
N VAL A 68 -9.37 0.13 6.47
CA VAL A 68 -9.83 0.94 5.33
C VAL A 68 -9.57 2.43 5.57
N THR A 69 -9.85 2.91 6.78
CA THR A 69 -9.60 4.31 7.15
C THR A 69 -8.11 4.65 7.14
N SER A 70 -7.25 3.77 7.67
CA SER A 70 -5.80 3.95 7.63
C SER A 70 -5.25 3.89 6.20
N TRP A 71 -5.80 3.02 5.34
CA TRP A 71 -5.41 2.94 3.93
C TRP A 71 -5.62 4.27 3.21
N VAL A 72 -6.80 4.88 3.36
CA VAL A 72 -7.09 6.18 2.75
C VAL A 72 -6.17 7.26 3.31
N ALA A 73 -6.08 7.35 4.64
CA ALA A 73 -5.29 8.38 5.31
C ALA A 73 -3.81 8.32 4.93
N PHE A 74 -3.19 7.14 4.99
CA PHE A 74 -1.74 7.01 4.81
C PHE A 74 -1.33 6.83 3.35
N ARG A 75 -2.04 6.00 2.56
CA ARG A 75 -1.62 5.64 1.19
C ARG A 75 -2.23 6.51 0.10
N LEU A 76 -3.45 7.02 0.29
CA LEU A 76 -4.10 7.89 -0.71
C LEU A 76 -3.93 9.38 -0.43
N VAL A 77 -3.74 9.77 0.83
CA VAL A 77 -3.66 11.19 1.25
C VAL A 77 -2.24 11.56 1.67
N ALA A 78 -1.70 10.97 2.75
CA ALA A 78 -0.38 11.34 3.26
C ALA A 78 0.76 11.01 2.28
N PHE A 79 0.69 9.86 1.58
CA PHE A 79 1.71 9.46 0.62
C PHE A 79 1.91 10.48 -0.52
N PRO A 80 0.89 10.89 -1.31
CA PRO A 80 1.10 11.89 -2.35
C PRO A 80 1.44 13.28 -1.79
N MET A 81 0.79 13.71 -0.70
CA MET A 81 1.01 15.05 -0.15
C MET A 81 2.39 15.20 0.50
N HIS A 82 2.94 14.17 1.15
CA HIS A 82 4.21 14.31 1.86
C HIS A 82 5.37 13.66 1.12
N ILE A 83 5.20 12.47 0.56
CA ILE A 83 6.29 11.75 -0.11
C ILE A 83 6.45 12.25 -1.54
N MET A 84 5.38 12.20 -2.34
CA MET A 84 5.48 12.57 -3.75
C MET A 84 5.76 14.07 -3.91
N GLU A 85 5.12 14.94 -3.12
CA GLU A 85 5.45 16.37 -3.13
C GLU A 85 6.93 16.61 -2.78
N ALA A 86 7.45 15.95 -1.73
CA ALA A 86 8.85 16.06 -1.35
C ALA A 86 9.81 15.64 -2.47
N THR A 87 9.55 14.52 -3.15
CA THR A 87 10.47 13.98 -4.16
C THR A 87 10.34 14.63 -5.53
N TRP A 88 9.13 15.00 -5.97
CA TRP A 88 8.92 15.65 -7.27
C TRP A 88 9.23 17.13 -7.26
N ILE A 89 8.94 17.81 -6.14
CA ILE A 89 8.93 19.26 -6.10
C ILE A 89 10.08 19.81 -5.26
N HIS A 90 10.21 19.37 -4.00
CA HIS A 90 11.21 19.94 -3.10
C HIS A 90 12.62 19.47 -3.45
N LEU A 91 12.79 18.17 -3.73
CA LEU A 91 14.10 17.57 -3.96
C LEU A 91 14.83 18.20 -5.18
N PRO A 92 14.21 18.37 -6.36
CA PRO A 92 14.85 19.04 -7.49
C PRO A 92 15.25 20.49 -7.21
N ARG A 93 14.48 21.20 -6.37
CA ARG A 93 14.78 22.60 -6.02
C ARG A 93 15.99 22.73 -5.09
N VAL A 94 16.22 21.76 -4.20
CA VAL A 94 17.27 21.84 -3.18
C VAL A 94 18.59 21.27 -3.68
N ILE A 95 18.55 20.09 -4.34
CA ILE A 95 19.77 19.35 -4.70
C ILE A 95 19.95 19.19 -6.22
N GLY A 96 19.02 19.70 -7.03
CA GLY A 96 19.01 19.51 -8.48
C GLY A 96 18.47 18.14 -8.91
N ILE A 97 18.39 17.92 -10.22
CA ILE A 97 17.88 16.67 -10.80
C ILE A 97 19.06 15.72 -10.99
N SER A 98 19.09 14.65 -10.20
CA SER A 98 20.05 13.55 -10.40
C SER A 98 19.58 12.58 -11.50
N PRO A 99 20.47 11.79 -12.12
CA PRO A 99 20.07 10.77 -13.09
C PRO A 99 19.09 9.72 -12.52
N LEU A 100 19.16 9.46 -11.21
CA LEU A 100 18.27 8.53 -10.50
C LEU A 100 16.93 9.17 -10.10
N TRP A 101 16.78 10.49 -10.22
CA TRP A 101 15.56 11.18 -9.83
C TRP A 101 14.36 10.67 -10.63
N LEU A 102 14.46 10.63 -11.96
CA LEU A 102 13.36 10.18 -12.82
C LEU A 102 12.97 8.71 -12.57
N PRO A 103 13.88 7.72 -12.57
CA PRO A 103 13.49 6.34 -12.34
C PRO A 103 12.92 6.11 -10.93
N LEU A 104 13.47 6.73 -9.88
CA LEU A 104 12.94 6.58 -8.52
C LEU A 104 11.54 7.21 -8.38
N ASN A 105 11.32 8.41 -8.92
CA ASN A 105 10.00 9.00 -8.91
C ASN A 105 9.01 8.20 -9.78
N SER A 106 9.45 7.64 -10.91
CA SER A 106 8.59 6.78 -11.73
C SER A 106 8.12 5.54 -10.96
N LEU A 107 9.00 4.93 -10.15
CA LEU A 107 8.65 3.81 -9.26
C LEU A 107 7.68 4.22 -8.15
N LEU A 108 7.83 5.41 -7.56
CA LEU A 108 6.84 5.96 -6.61
C LEU A 108 5.47 6.15 -7.26
N GLY A 109 5.44 6.59 -8.53
CA GLY A 109 4.21 6.73 -9.31
C GLY A 109 3.54 5.37 -9.56
N ILE A 110 4.31 4.35 -9.93
CA ILE A 110 3.82 2.97 -10.10
C ILE A 110 3.24 2.46 -8.78
N LEU A 111 3.94 2.67 -7.67
CA LEU A 111 3.48 2.28 -6.33
C LEU A 111 2.14 2.95 -5.99
N TYR A 112 2.00 4.24 -6.28
CA TYR A 112 0.77 4.97 -6.04
C TYR A 112 -0.41 4.48 -6.90
N ILE A 113 -0.15 4.11 -8.16
CA ILE A 113 -1.17 3.47 -9.02
C ILE A 113 -1.62 2.13 -8.42
N LEU A 114 -0.70 1.32 -7.89
CA LEU A 114 -1.05 0.08 -7.20
C LEU A 114 -1.91 0.34 -5.96
N HIS A 115 -1.65 1.41 -5.20
CA HIS A 115 -2.50 1.78 -4.06
C HIS A 115 -3.95 2.03 -4.46
N TRP A 116 -4.17 2.70 -5.60
CA TRP A 116 -5.51 2.91 -6.13
C TRP A 116 -6.16 1.60 -6.58
N ILE A 117 -5.43 0.75 -7.32
CA ILE A 117 -5.93 -0.56 -7.75
C ILE A 117 -6.40 -1.39 -6.55
N TRP A 118 -5.58 -1.49 -5.51
CA TRP A 118 -5.91 -2.22 -4.30
C TRP A 118 -7.04 -1.56 -3.51
N PHE A 119 -7.09 -0.23 -3.46
CA PHE A 119 -8.22 0.47 -2.86
C PHE A 119 -9.55 0.11 -3.54
N PHE A 120 -9.59 0.06 -4.87
CA PHE A 120 -10.79 -0.38 -5.59
C PHE A 120 -11.17 -1.83 -5.25
N MET A 121 -10.20 -2.72 -5.05
CA MET A 121 -10.46 -4.10 -4.60
C MET A 121 -11.05 -4.13 -3.18
N ILE A 122 -10.55 -3.29 -2.28
CA ILE A 122 -11.07 -3.15 -0.91
C ILE A 122 -12.53 -2.66 -0.93
N ILE A 123 -12.84 -1.62 -1.74
CA ILE A 123 -14.22 -1.13 -1.89
C ILE A 123 -15.13 -2.21 -2.49
N LYS A 124 -14.67 -2.96 -3.49
CA LYS A 124 -15.44 -4.06 -4.07
C LYS A 124 -15.75 -5.15 -3.03
N LEU A 125 -14.79 -5.45 -2.14
CA LEU A 125 -15.00 -6.38 -1.04
C LEU A 125 -16.03 -5.83 -0.03
N LEU A 126 -15.92 -4.56 0.36
CA LEU A 126 -16.88 -3.89 1.24
C LEU A 126 -18.31 -3.95 0.70
N LEU A 127 -18.49 -3.60 -0.57
CA LEU A 127 -19.81 -3.62 -1.21
C LEU A 127 -20.40 -5.03 -1.23
N LYS A 128 -19.57 -6.05 -1.46
CA LYS A 128 -20.01 -7.45 -1.43
C LYS A 128 -20.51 -7.87 -0.05
N ILE A 129 -19.82 -7.46 1.01
CA ILE A 129 -20.19 -7.74 2.40
C ILE A 129 -21.52 -7.05 2.74
N ILE A 130 -21.67 -5.77 2.41
CA ILE A 130 -22.88 -4.98 2.72
C ILE A 130 -24.10 -5.49 1.95
N LEU A 131 -23.94 -5.88 0.68
CA LEU A 131 -25.02 -6.37 -0.17
C LEU A 131 -25.45 -7.81 0.15
N GLY A 132 -24.94 -8.42 1.23
CA GLY A 132 -25.26 -9.79 1.62
C GLY A 132 -24.78 -10.85 0.64
N GLY A 133 -23.90 -10.48 -0.29
CA GLY A 133 -23.29 -11.41 -1.22
C GLY A 133 -22.36 -12.34 -0.45
N LYS A 134 -22.73 -13.62 -0.30
CA LYS A 134 -21.83 -14.63 0.29
C LYS A 134 -20.42 -14.45 -0.31
N PRO A 135 -19.36 -14.36 0.50
CA PRO A 135 -18.00 -14.36 -0.02
C PRO A 135 -17.86 -15.65 -0.82
N SER A 136 -17.81 -15.56 -2.15
CA SER A 136 -17.41 -16.67 -3.00
C SER A 136 -16.02 -17.10 -2.55
N ASP A 137 -15.99 -18.08 -1.66
CA ASP A 137 -14.79 -18.70 -1.20
C ASP A 137 -14.15 -19.38 -2.41
N SER A 138 -13.09 -18.76 -2.88
CA SER A 138 -12.24 -19.27 -3.95
C SER A 138 -10.91 -19.74 -3.37
N ARG A 139 -10.85 -19.93 -2.03
CA ARG A 139 -9.65 -20.36 -1.31
C ARG A 139 -9.67 -21.84 -0.89
N GLU A 140 -10.75 -22.58 -1.14
CA GLU A 140 -10.81 -24.04 -0.92
C GLU A 140 -11.23 -24.81 -2.19
N LYS A 141 -10.31 -24.92 -3.15
CA LYS A 141 -10.26 -26.03 -4.12
C LYS A 141 -8.81 -26.29 -4.52
N SER A 142 -8.05 -26.91 -3.62
CA SER A 142 -6.84 -27.66 -3.95
C SER A 142 -6.50 -28.58 -2.77
N ASP A 143 -7.23 -29.69 -2.70
CA ASP A 143 -6.56 -30.98 -2.52
C ASP A 143 -6.17 -31.48 -3.92
#